data_AF-A0A256IAH1-F1
#
_entry.id   AF-A0A256IAH1-F1
#
_cell.length_a   1.000
_cell.length_b   1.000
_cell.length_c   1.000
_cell.angle_alpha   90.00
_cell.angle_beta   90.00
_cell.angle_gamma   90.00
#
_symmetry.space_group_name_H-M   'P 1'
#
loop_
_entity.id
_entity.type
_entity.pdbx_description
1 polymer ?
#
loop_
_entity_poly.entity_id
_entity_poly.type
_entity_poly.pdbx_seq_one_letter_code
_entity_poly.pdbx_strand_id
1 'polypeptide(L)'
;MSPSPPSLPTAEAALFGAVVPAGLFRVISILDAGVRTAASDALVAAWLLVVAAGTAALATCRSHPIGALVSGAIGGVVAGFAAFAVLIGWGIVAFALPLMSVLAVVAGAWTSYEVRRARGVATEPARGTWRSRLAGIAAAALVGLGVLIAA
;
A
#
# COMPACT_ATOMS: atom_id res chain seq x y z
N MET A 1 -6.50 -21.30 -20.37
CA MET A 1 -6.30 -19.89 -20.72
C MET A 1 -5.06 -19.41 -19.98
N SER A 2 -3.99 -19.03 -20.70
CA SER A 2 -2.79 -18.46 -20.08
C SER A 2 -3.13 -17.06 -19.54
N PRO A 3 -2.82 -16.73 -18.27
CA PRO A 3 -3.04 -15.39 -17.76
C PRO A 3 -2.18 -14.40 -18.57
N SER A 4 -2.82 -13.38 -19.13
CA SER A 4 -2.10 -12.30 -19.80
C SER A 4 -1.17 -11.62 -18.80
N PRO A 5 0.07 -11.30 -19.18
CA PRO A 5 1.01 -10.65 -18.27
C PRO A 5 0.45 -9.31 -17.80
N PRO A 6 0.72 -8.91 -16.54
CA PRO A 6 0.29 -7.62 -16.03
C PRO A 6 0.87 -6.50 -16.90
N SER A 7 0.08 -5.45 -17.12
CA SER A 7 0.58 -4.27 -17.83
C SER A 7 1.78 -3.68 -17.08
N LEU A 8 2.76 -3.14 -17.81
CA LEU A 8 3.96 -2.48 -17.24
C LEU A 8 3.65 -1.56 -16.04
N PRO A 9 2.61 -0.70 -16.09
CA PRO A 9 2.19 0.10 -14.94
C PRO A 9 1.80 -0.69 -13.68
N THR A 10 1.16 -1.83 -13.88
CA THR A 10 0.70 -2.71 -12.80
C THR A 10 1.86 -3.47 -12.20
N ALA A 11 2.81 -3.91 -13.03
CA ALA A 11 4.03 -4.59 -12.59
C ALA A 11 4.95 -3.66 -11.77
N GLU A 12 5.14 -2.40 -12.19
CA GLU A 12 5.93 -1.41 -11.43
C GLU A 12 5.27 -1.08 -10.08
N ALA A 13 3.95 -0.89 -10.05
CA ALA A 13 3.22 -0.68 -8.81
C ALA A 13 3.27 -1.91 -7.88
N ALA A 14 3.23 -3.12 -8.44
CA ALA A 14 3.38 -4.36 -7.68
C ALA A 14 4.80 -4.53 -7.11
N LEU A 15 5.83 -4.23 -7.89
CA LEU A 15 7.22 -4.23 -7.41
C LEU A 15 7.41 -3.21 -6.29
N PHE A 16 6.87 -1.99 -6.44
CA PHE A 16 6.86 -1.00 -5.36
C PHE A 16 6.19 -1.56 -4.10
N GLY A 17 4.98 -2.10 -4.23
CA GLY A 17 4.24 -2.70 -3.13
C GLY A 17 4.96 -3.88 -2.46
N ALA A 18 5.75 -4.66 -3.21
CA ALA A 18 6.50 -5.82 -2.71
C ALA A 18 7.85 -5.46 -2.07
N VAL A 19 8.53 -4.43 -2.58
CA VAL A 19 9.82 -3.95 -2.04
C VAL A 19 9.62 -3.16 -0.75
N VAL A 20 8.49 -2.48 -0.63
CA VAL A 20 8.05 -1.76 0.57
C VAL A 20 8.22 -2.67 1.83
N PRO A 21 7.53 -3.81 1.99
CA PRO A 21 7.68 -4.68 3.15
C PRO A 21 9.13 -5.07 3.49
N ALA A 22 9.96 -5.33 2.46
CA ALA A 22 11.37 -5.67 2.63
C ALA A 22 12.22 -4.50 3.14
N GLY A 23 11.91 -3.27 2.73
CA GLY A 23 12.60 -2.05 3.17
C GLY A 23 12.38 -1.74 4.65
N LEU A 24 11.13 -1.80 5.13
CA LEU A 24 10.79 -1.58 6.54
C LEU A 24 11.52 -2.59 7.43
N PHE A 25 11.49 -3.87 7.05
CA PHE A 25 12.14 -4.92 7.80
C PHE A 25 13.65 -4.70 7.91
N ARG A 26 14.31 -4.37 6.79
CA ARG A 26 15.74 -4.13 6.78
C ARG A 26 16.11 -3.01 7.75
N VAL A 27 15.34 -1.92 7.78
CA VAL A 27 15.55 -0.81 8.72
C VAL A 27 15.34 -1.26 10.17
N ILE A 28 14.26 -1.98 10.48
CA ILE A 28 14.00 -2.45 11.85
C ILE A 28 15.07 -3.44 12.33
N SER A 29 15.54 -4.32 11.45
CA SER A 29 16.50 -5.38 11.78
C SER A 29 17.90 -4.88 12.14
N ILE A 30 18.31 -3.72 11.61
CA ILE A 30 19.62 -3.12 11.86
C ILE A 30 19.63 -2.13 13.03
N LEU A 31 18.45 -1.76 13.53
CA LEU A 31 18.35 -0.85 14.66
C LEU A 31 18.61 -1.59 15.98
N ASP A 32 19.36 -0.92 16.85
CA ASP A 32 19.56 -1.33 18.23
C ASP A 32 18.22 -1.55 18.94
N ALA A 33 18.14 -2.54 19.82
CA ALA A 33 16.91 -2.92 20.51
C ALA A 33 16.31 -1.74 21.30
N GLY A 34 17.14 -0.94 21.97
CA GLY A 34 16.68 0.22 22.75
C GLY A 34 16.08 1.33 21.87
N VAL A 35 16.68 1.56 20.70
CA VAL A 35 16.18 2.53 19.70
C VAL A 35 14.89 2.04 19.06
N ARG A 36 14.83 0.74 18.74
CA ARG A 36 13.63 0.11 18.16
C ARG A 36 12.42 0.25 19.08
N THR A 37 12.58 0.02 20.37
CA THR A 37 11.50 0.19 21.34
C THR A 37 11.06 1.65 21.47
N ALA A 38 12.01 2.59 21.50
CA ALA A 38 11.70 4.01 21.66
C ALA A 38 11.10 4.67 20.40
N ALA A 39 11.45 4.19 19.20
CA ALA A 39 11.10 4.82 17.94
C ALA A 39 10.14 4.00 17.06
N SER A 40 9.66 2.84 17.53
CA SER A 40 8.84 1.91 16.74
C SER A 40 7.63 2.58 16.08
N ASP A 41 6.82 3.31 16.83
CA ASP A 41 5.63 3.99 16.31
C ASP A 41 5.99 5.08 15.30
N ALA A 42 7.03 5.87 15.58
CA ALA A 42 7.50 6.92 14.68
C ALA A 42 8.06 6.33 13.38
N LEU A 43 8.76 5.20 13.45
CA LEU A 43 9.28 4.48 12.29
C LEU A 43 8.14 3.92 11.43
N VAL A 44 7.11 3.34 12.05
CA VAL A 44 5.92 2.86 11.34
C VAL A 44 5.17 4.02 10.70
N ALA A 45 4.99 5.14 11.39
CA ALA A 45 4.33 6.32 10.83
C ALA A 45 5.11 6.92 9.66
N ALA A 46 6.43 7.12 9.82
CA ALA A 46 7.31 7.59 8.75
C ALA A 46 7.29 6.65 7.54
N TRP A 47 7.24 5.35 7.80
CA TRP A 47 7.13 4.33 6.77
C TRP A 47 5.82 4.43 5.98
N LEU A 48 4.69 4.56 6.66
CA LEU A 48 3.39 4.74 6.00
C LEU A 48 3.34 6.02 5.16
N LEU A 49 4.00 7.08 5.61
CA LEU A 49 4.17 8.30 4.81
C LEU A 49 4.98 8.05 3.54
N VAL A 50 6.06 7.27 3.61
CA VAL A 50 6.85 6.86 2.44
C VAL A 50 5.99 6.06 1.45
N VAL A 51 5.15 5.14 1.94
CA VAL A 51 4.23 4.36 1.08
C VAL A 51 3.22 5.27 0.39
N ALA A 52 2.59 6.19 1.12
CA ALA A 52 1.63 7.13 0.56
C ALA A 52 2.28 8.08 -0.46
N ALA A 53 3.43 8.66 -0.12
CA ALA A 53 4.17 9.56 -0.99
C ALA A 53 4.70 8.84 -2.24
N GLY A 54 5.22 7.61 -2.10
CA GLY A 54 5.68 6.80 -3.23
C GLY A 54 4.54 6.41 -4.16
N THR A 55 3.37 6.06 -3.62
CA THR A 55 2.17 5.80 -4.43
C THR A 55 1.73 7.06 -5.19
N ALA A 56 1.77 8.22 -4.53
CA ALA A 56 1.47 9.48 -5.18
C ALA A 56 2.49 9.86 -6.26
N ALA A 57 3.79 9.63 -6.02
CA ALA A 57 4.85 9.87 -6.99
C ALA A 57 4.75 8.96 -8.22
N LEU A 58 4.39 7.69 -8.05
CA LEU A 58 4.11 6.78 -9.16
C LEU A 58 2.94 7.31 -10.01
N ALA A 59 1.92 7.86 -9.36
CA ALA A 59 0.83 8.50 -10.09
C ALA A 59 1.27 9.79 -10.80
N THR A 60 2.01 10.68 -10.16
CA THR A 60 2.27 12.02 -10.69
C THR A 60 3.48 12.08 -11.62
N CYS A 61 4.57 11.36 -11.32
CA CYS A 61 5.82 11.39 -12.09
C CYS A 61 5.85 10.36 -13.22
N ARG A 62 5.20 9.20 -13.05
CA ARG A 62 5.17 8.11 -14.05
C ARG A 62 3.83 7.99 -14.78
N SER A 63 2.87 8.87 -14.47
CA SER A 63 1.55 8.92 -15.09
C SER A 63 0.75 7.61 -15.02
N HIS A 64 1.04 6.73 -14.06
CA HIS A 64 0.33 5.45 -13.94
C HIS A 64 -1.18 5.65 -13.74
N PRO A 65 -2.03 4.81 -14.36
CA PRO A 65 -3.47 4.88 -14.13
C PRO A 65 -3.79 4.44 -12.70
N ILE A 66 -4.77 5.12 -12.06
CA ILE A 66 -5.18 4.86 -10.67
C ILE A 66 -5.51 3.38 -10.44
N GLY A 67 -6.12 2.71 -11.42
CA GLY A 67 -6.42 1.28 -11.33
C GLY A 67 -5.20 0.38 -11.27
N ALA A 68 -4.11 0.69 -11.99
CA ALA A 68 -2.87 -0.07 -11.92
C ALA A 68 -2.14 0.16 -10.60
N LEU A 69 -2.21 1.39 -10.07
CA LEU A 69 -1.65 1.73 -8.76
C LEU A 69 -2.35 0.97 -7.64
N VAL A 70 -3.68 1.04 -7.60
CA VAL A 70 -4.47 0.40 -6.53
C VAL A 70 -4.34 -1.12 -6.61
N SER A 71 -4.54 -1.73 -7.78
CA SER A 71 -4.46 -3.20 -7.91
C SER A 71 -3.04 -3.74 -7.76
N GLY A 72 -2.06 -3.08 -8.40
CA GLY A 72 -0.66 -3.46 -8.36
C GLY A 72 -0.06 -3.27 -6.97
N ALA A 73 -0.18 -2.08 -6.37
CA ALA A 73 0.42 -1.81 -5.06
C ALA A 73 -0.24 -2.63 -3.94
N ILE A 74 -1.57 -2.80 -3.94
CA ILE A 74 -2.23 -3.66 -2.95
C ILE A 74 -1.79 -5.12 -3.13
N GLY A 75 -1.77 -5.62 -4.38
CA GLY A 75 -1.29 -6.98 -4.66
C GLY A 75 0.16 -7.20 -4.25
N GLY A 76 1.03 -6.22 -4.51
CA GLY A 76 2.43 -6.23 -4.10
C GLY A 76 2.61 -6.19 -2.58
N VAL A 77 1.85 -5.35 -1.87
CA VAL A 77 1.87 -5.26 -0.40
C VAL A 77 1.45 -6.59 0.20
N VAL A 78 0.34 -7.19 -0.27
CA VAL A 78 -0.14 -8.48 0.22
C VAL A 78 0.89 -9.59 -0.06
N ALA A 79 1.44 -9.66 -1.28
CA ALA A 79 2.43 -10.67 -1.63
C ALA A 79 3.73 -10.52 -0.82
N GLY A 80 4.23 -9.29 -0.67
CA GLY A 80 5.44 -9.00 0.09
C GLY A 80 5.29 -9.30 1.58
N PHE A 81 4.15 -8.95 2.20
CA PHE A 81 3.88 -9.31 3.59
C PHE A 81 3.61 -10.79 3.79
N ALA A 82 2.98 -11.49 2.84
CA ALA A 82 2.81 -12.94 2.91
C ALA A 82 4.16 -13.68 2.85
N ALA A 83 5.05 -13.31 1.92
CA ALA A 83 6.40 -13.85 1.85
C ALA A 83 7.20 -13.56 3.14
N PHE A 84 6.98 -12.39 3.73
CA PHE A 84 7.59 -11.98 4.99
C PHE A 84 7.08 -12.77 6.20
N ALA A 85 5.75 -12.99 6.30
CA ALA A 85 5.15 -13.75 7.40
C ALA A 85 5.63 -15.22 7.45
N VAL A 86 5.99 -15.79 6.30
CA VAL A 86 6.63 -17.11 6.20
C VAL A 86 8.03 -17.13 6.85
N LEU A 87 8.75 -16.01 6.85
CA LEU A 87 10.12 -15.93 7.38
C LEU A 87 10.19 -15.64 8.88
N ILE A 88 9.24 -14.86 9.41
CA ILE A 88 9.29 -14.33 10.80
C ILE A 88 8.20 -14.95 11.70
N GLY A 89 7.25 -15.67 11.10
CA GLY A 89 6.10 -16.24 11.78
C GLY A 89 4.86 -15.34 11.68
N TRP A 90 3.70 -15.99 11.73
CA TRP A 90 2.39 -15.34 11.63
C TRP A 90 1.97 -14.75 12.98
N GLY A 91 2.45 -13.55 13.30
CA GLY A 91 1.99 -12.76 14.46
C GLY A 91 0.93 -11.71 14.07
N ILE A 92 0.18 -11.19 15.05
CA ILE A 92 -0.84 -10.14 14.84
C ILE A 92 -0.25 -8.89 14.13
N VAL A 93 0.99 -8.52 14.46
CA VAL A 93 1.72 -7.41 13.81
C VAL A 93 1.92 -7.65 12.30
N ALA A 94 2.07 -8.91 11.88
CA ALA A 94 2.22 -9.28 10.47
C ALA A 94 0.92 -9.08 9.66
N PHE A 95 -0.24 -9.00 10.32
CA PHE A 95 -1.54 -8.73 9.69
C PHE A 95 -1.98 -7.26 9.79
N ALA A 96 -1.59 -6.55 10.85
CA ALA A 96 -1.92 -5.12 10.99
C ALA A 96 -1.14 -4.23 10.00
N LEU A 97 0.17 -4.48 9.83
CA LEU A 97 1.03 -3.70 8.93
C LEU A 97 0.61 -3.70 7.45
N PRO A 98 0.22 -4.84 6.82
CA PRO A 98 -0.27 -4.82 5.45
C PRO A 98 -1.56 -4.01 5.31
N LEU A 99 -2.49 -4.08 6.27
CA LEU A 99 -3.72 -3.29 6.23
C LEU A 99 -3.44 -1.78 6.36
N MET A 100 -2.54 -1.39 7.25
CA MET A 100 -2.08 0.00 7.36
C MET A 100 -1.39 0.48 6.07
N SER A 101 -0.59 -0.39 5.44
CA SER A 101 0.06 -0.10 4.16
C SER A 101 -0.95 0.06 3.02
N VAL A 102 -2.02 -0.75 3.00
CA VAL A 102 -3.14 -0.59 2.06
C VAL A 102 -3.82 0.77 2.25
N LEU A 103 -4.04 1.21 3.49
CA LEU A 103 -4.59 2.55 3.76
C LEU A 103 -3.66 3.66 3.24
N ALA A 104 -2.34 3.53 3.42
CA ALA A 104 -1.38 4.48 2.88
C ALA A 104 -1.38 4.53 1.34
N VAL A 105 -1.45 3.37 0.67
CA VAL A 105 -1.62 3.28 -0.79
C VAL A 105 -2.91 3.98 -1.23
N VAL A 106 -4.02 3.73 -0.54
CA VAL A 106 -5.31 4.37 -0.84
C VAL A 106 -5.22 5.89 -0.68
N ALA A 107 -4.57 6.38 0.39
CA ALA A 107 -4.39 7.81 0.62
C ALA A 107 -3.59 8.49 -0.51
N GLY A 108 -2.48 7.88 -0.94
CA GLY A 108 -1.66 8.37 -2.06
C GLY A 108 -2.39 8.30 -3.42
N ALA A 109 -3.15 7.24 -3.66
CA ALA A 109 -3.97 7.10 -4.85
C ALA A 109 -5.11 8.13 -4.88
N TRP A 110 -5.72 8.42 -3.72
CA TRP A 110 -6.79 9.41 -3.59
C TRP A 110 -6.30 10.82 -3.90
N THR A 111 -5.20 11.25 -3.27
CA THR A 111 -4.60 12.58 -3.53
C THR A 111 -4.27 12.75 -5.00
N SER A 112 -3.68 11.73 -5.61
CA SER A 112 -3.35 11.74 -7.05
C SER A 112 -4.58 11.84 -7.94
N TYR A 113 -5.65 11.13 -7.60
CA TYR A 113 -6.92 11.21 -8.32
C TYR A 113 -7.53 12.61 -8.24
N GLU A 114 -7.57 13.23 -7.06
CA GLU A 114 -8.12 14.59 -6.91
C GLU A 114 -7.33 15.62 -7.71
N VAL A 115 -5.99 15.54 -7.71
CA VAL A 115 -5.14 16.42 -8.51
C VAL A 115 -5.42 16.26 -10.00
N ARG A 116 -5.55 15.01 -10.49
CA ARG A 116 -5.88 14.74 -11.90
C ARG A 116 -7.30 15.18 -12.26
N ARG A 117 -8.24 15.03 -11.34
CA ARG A 117 -9.63 15.47 -11.51
C ARG A 117 -9.72 16.99 -11.62
N ALA A 118 -9.02 17.72 -10.76
CA ALA A 118 -8.92 19.18 -10.84
C ALA A 118 -8.32 19.67 -12.17
N ARG A 119 -7.47 18.85 -12.81
CA ARG A 119 -6.87 19.11 -14.13
C ARG A 119 -7.67 18.55 -15.31
N GLY A 120 -8.83 17.94 -15.09
CA GLY A 120 -9.67 17.38 -16.16
C GLY A 120 -9.14 16.12 -16.86
N VAL A 121 -8.16 15.43 -16.28
CA VAL A 121 -7.46 14.26 -16.88
C VAL A 121 -7.74 12.94 -16.16
N ALA A 122 -8.71 12.90 -15.25
CA ALA A 122 -9.09 11.68 -14.54
C ALA A 122 -9.99 10.76 -15.39
N THR A 123 -9.61 9.49 -15.52
CA THR A 123 -10.43 8.45 -16.17
C THR A 123 -11.21 7.66 -15.13
N GLU A 124 -12.53 7.61 -15.29
CA GLU A 124 -13.42 6.89 -14.36
C GLU A 124 -13.50 5.38 -14.68
N PRO A 125 -13.74 4.54 -13.67
CA PRO A 125 -13.91 3.11 -13.88
C PRO A 125 -15.33 2.78 -14.36
N ALA A 126 -15.51 1.62 -15.00
CA ALA A 126 -16.80 1.18 -15.54
C ALA A 126 -17.91 0.94 -14.48
N ARG A 127 -17.57 0.91 -13.18
CA ARG A 127 -18.55 0.78 -12.08
C ARG A 127 -18.28 1.82 -11.01
N GLY A 128 -18.96 2.96 -11.10
CA GLY A 128 -18.85 4.06 -10.14
C GLY A 128 -17.60 4.91 -10.31
N THR A 129 -17.38 5.87 -9.39
CA THR A 129 -16.20 6.75 -9.43
C THR A 129 -15.03 6.19 -8.65
N TRP A 130 -13.81 6.63 -8.93
CA TRP A 130 -12.65 6.26 -8.11
C TRP A 130 -12.80 6.62 -6.62
N ARG A 131 -13.47 7.72 -6.27
CA ARG A 131 -13.79 8.07 -4.87
C ARG A 131 -14.52 6.94 -4.16
N SER A 132 -15.58 6.42 -4.78
CA SER A 132 -16.38 5.33 -4.18
C SER A 132 -15.57 4.04 -3.99
N ARG A 133 -14.71 3.70 -4.97
CA ARG A 133 -13.86 2.52 -4.90
C ARG A 133 -12.78 2.63 -3.83
N LEU A 134 -12.09 3.77 -3.78
CA LEU A 134 -11.06 4.03 -2.77
C LEU A 134 -11.67 4.04 -1.36
N ALA A 135 -12.86 4.62 -1.18
CA ALA A 135 -13.58 4.61 0.08
C ALA A 135 -13.93 3.17 0.52
N GLY A 136 -14.42 2.35 -0.43
CA GLY A 136 -14.71 0.94 -0.16
C GLY A 136 -13.48 0.14 0.27
N ILE A 137 -12.33 0.36 -0.38
CA ILE A 137 -11.07 -0.29 -0.01
C ILE A 137 -10.60 0.17 1.37
N ALA A 138 -10.65 1.48 1.65
CA ALA A 138 -10.31 2.02 2.96
C ALA A 138 -11.19 1.45 4.06
N ALA A 139 -12.51 1.39 3.83
CA ALA A 139 -13.46 0.81 4.77
C ALA A 139 -13.15 -0.67 5.04
N ALA A 140 -12.88 -1.47 4.01
CA ALA A 140 -12.52 -2.87 4.17
C ALA A 140 -11.23 -3.05 4.98
N ALA A 141 -10.21 -2.22 4.73
CA ALA A 141 -8.96 -2.25 5.47
C ALA A 141 -9.15 -1.86 6.95
N LEU A 142 -9.96 -0.83 7.22
CA LEU A 142 -10.32 -0.41 8.58
C LEU A 142 -11.11 -1.48 9.34
N VAL A 143 -12.06 -2.15 8.68
CA VAL A 143 -12.80 -3.27 9.27
C VAL A 143 -11.84 -4.41 9.61
N GLY A 144 -10.93 -4.76 8.71
CA GLY A 144 -9.90 -5.77 8.97
C GLY A 144 -9.02 -5.42 10.18
N LEU A 145 -8.60 -4.15 10.29
CA LEU A 145 -7.85 -3.65 11.44
C LEU A 145 -8.67 -3.73 12.74
N GLY A 146 -9.95 -3.33 12.70
CA GLY A 146 -10.85 -3.41 13.84
C GLY A 146 -11.02 -4.84 14.36
N VAL A 147 -11.15 -5.81 13.45
CA VAL A 147 -11.23 -7.24 13.82
C VAL A 147 -9.92 -7.72 14.46
N LEU A 148 -8.77 -7.31 13.94
CA LEU A 148 -7.46 -7.66 14.51
C LEU A 148 -7.21 -7.06 15.89
N ILE A 149 -7.70 -5.86 16.16
CA ILE A 149 -7.57 -5.19 17.47
C ILE A 149 -8.50 -5.82 18.51
N ALA A 150 -9.66 -6.34 18.07
CA ALA A 150 -10.66 -6.94 18.94
C ALA A 150 -10.41 -8.44 19.25
N ALA A 151 -9.47 -9.08 18.54
CA ALA A 151 -9.11 -10.50 18.69
C ALA A 151 -7.95 -10.70 19.67
#